data_AF-A0A257GYP3-F1
#
_entry.id   AF-A0A257GYP3-F1
#
_cell.length_a   1.000
_cell.length_b   1.000
_cell.length_c   1.000
_cell.angle_alpha   90.00
_cell.angle_beta   90.00
_cell.angle_gamma   90.00
#
_symmetry.space_group_name_H-M   'P 1'
#
loop_
_entity.id
_entity.type
_entity.pdbx_description
1 polymer ?
#
loop_
_entity_poly.entity_id
_entity_poly.type
_entity_poly.pdbx_seq_one_letter_code
_entity_poly.pdbx_strand_id
1 'polypeptide(L)' 'MTTPPPSLLPRIELESAPLPLCSVIWLHGLGADGNDFASVVPQLDLRGCPPIRF' A
#
# COMPACT_ATOMS: atom_id res chain seq x y z
N MET A 1 32.25 2.65 5.97
CA MET A 1 31.70 2.43 4.62
C MET A 1 30.20 2.20 4.78
N THR A 2 29.35 3.09 4.27
CA THR A 2 27.89 2.96 4.38
C THR A 2 27.38 2.20 3.18
N THR A 3 26.74 1.05 3.39
CA THR A 3 26.06 0.30 2.34
C THR A 3 24.95 1.19 1.74
N PRO A 4 24.90 1.39 0.41
CA PRO A 4 23.80 2.13 -0.19
C PRO A 4 22.48 1.41 0.10
N PRO A 5 21.37 2.14 0.33
CA PRO A 5 20.08 1.52 0.55
C PRO A 5 19.72 0.68 -0.68
N PRO A 6 19.07 -0.48 -0.48
CA PRO A 6 18.67 -1.33 -1.60
C PRO A 6 17.80 -0.54 -2.57
N SER A 7 18.06 -0.67 -3.86
CA SER A 7 17.20 -0.11 -4.90
C SER A 7 15.83 -0.77 -4.79
N LEU A 8 14.79 0.04 -4.55
CA LEU A 8 13.42 -0.46 -4.45
C LEU A 8 12.94 -0.94 -5.82
N LEU A 9 12.10 -1.98 -5.82
CA LEU A 9 11.44 -2.46 -7.03
C LEU A 9 10.48 -1.40 -7.59
N PRO A 10 10.20 -1.40 -8.90
CA PRO A 10 9.13 -0.60 -9.48
C PRO A 10 7.82 -0.85 -8.74
N ARG A 11 7.13 0.22 -8.33
CA ARG A 11 5.84 0.16 -7.64
C ARG A 11 4.99 1.39 -7.98
N ILE A 12 3.69 1.28 -7.75
CA ILE A 12 2.81 2.43 -7.63
C ILE A 12 2.80 2.80 -6.14
N GLU A 13 3.01 4.09 -5.84
CA GLU A 13 2.94 4.60 -4.47
C GLU A 13 1.87 5.70 -4.42
N LEU A 14 0.94 5.55 -3.48
CA LEU A 14 -0.15 6.50 -3.27
C LEU A 14 -0.18 6.91 -1.80
N GLU A 15 -0.18 8.21 -1.56
CA GLU A 15 -0.32 8.79 -0.22
C GLU A 15 -1.66 9.53 -0.14
N SER A 16 -2.41 9.32 0.95
CA SER A 16 -3.65 10.06 1.17
C SER A 16 -3.40 11.49 1.66
N ALA A 17 -2.25 11.75 2.30
CA ALA A 17 -1.76 13.06 2.72
C ALA A 17 -0.25 12.96 3.07
N PRO A 18 0.47 14.10 3.20
CA PRO A 18 1.89 14.10 3.56
C PRO A 18 2.18 13.42 4.91
N LEU A 19 3.39 12.84 5.05
CA LEU A 19 3.86 12.17 6.27
C LEU A 19 2.89 11.08 6.76
N PRO A 20 2.67 10.01 5.97
CA PRO A 20 1.76 8.92 6.33
C PRO A 20 2.14 8.31 7.69
N LEU A 21 1.13 8.09 8.53
CA LEU A 21 1.30 7.51 9.88
C LEU A 21 0.94 6.02 9.92
N CYS A 22 0.34 5.50 8.85
CA CYS A 22 -0.01 4.10 8.73
C CYS A 22 0.09 3.63 7.27
N SER A 23 0.08 2.30 7.09
CA SER A 23 0.17 1.68 5.78
C SER A 23 -0.86 0.57 5.62
N VAL A 24 -1.41 0.45 4.42
CA VAL A 24 -2.25 -0.68 4.02
C VAL A 24 -1.40 -1.55 3.10
N ILE A 25 -1.16 -2.79 3.50
CA ILE A 25 -0.43 -3.77 2.70
C ILE A 25 -1.42 -4.81 2.20
N TRP A 26 -1.55 -4.90 0.88
CA TRP A 26 -2.40 -5.90 0.24
C TRP A 26 -1.56 -7.04 -0.32
N LEU A 27 -1.84 -8.28 0.08
CA LEU A 27 -1.13 -9.46 -0.38
C LEU A 27 -2.13 -10.42 -1.02
N HIS A 28 -1.92 -10.75 -2.28
CA HIS A 28 -2.73 -11.74 -2.97
C HIS A 28 -2.18 -13.16 -2.74
N GLY A 29 -3.02 -14.17 -2.99
CA GLY A 29 -2.62 -15.57 -2.94
C GLY A 29 -1.71 -15.98 -4.12
N LEU A 30 -1.09 -17.14 -4.03
CA LEU A 30 -0.24 -17.68 -5.11
C LEU A 30 -1.03 -17.79 -6.42
N GLY A 31 -0.51 -17.19 -7.49
CA GLY A 31 -1.11 -17.24 -8.84
C GLY A 31 -2.20 -16.21 -9.12
N ALA A 32 -2.58 -15.38 -8.13
CA ALA A 32 -3.48 -14.25 -8.34
C ALA A 32 -2.72 -12.99 -8.79
N ASP A 33 -3.43 -12.05 -9.41
CA ASP A 33 -2.89 -10.73 -9.83
C ASP A 33 -3.28 -9.58 -8.89
N GLY A 34 -4.05 -9.88 -7.84
CA GLY A 34 -4.56 -8.93 -6.86
C GLY A 34 -5.88 -8.26 -7.20
N ASN A 35 -6.41 -8.45 -8.41
CA ASN A 35 -7.69 -7.85 -8.82
C ASN A 35 -8.91 -8.53 -8.15
N ASP A 36 -8.73 -9.74 -7.61
CA ASP A 36 -9.75 -10.49 -6.85
C ASP A 36 -10.36 -9.69 -5.70
N PHE A 37 -9.65 -8.68 -5.20
CA PHE A 37 -10.04 -7.88 -4.04
C PHE A 37 -10.60 -6.50 -4.38
N ALA A 38 -10.72 -6.14 -5.66
CA ALA A 38 -11.20 -4.82 -6.06
C ALA A 38 -12.59 -4.49 -5.47
N SER A 39 -13.46 -5.50 -5.31
CA SER A 39 -14.79 -5.36 -4.70
C SER A 39 -14.77 -5.14 -3.19
N VAL A 40 -13.64 -5.43 -2.52
CA VAL A 40 -13.43 -5.21 -1.08
C VAL A 40 -13.02 -3.77 -0.79
N VAL A 41 -12.40 -3.07 -1.75
CA VAL A 41 -11.91 -1.69 -1.56
C VAL A 41 -13.00 -0.74 -1.03
N PRO A 42 -14.24 -0.72 -1.56
CA PRO A 42 -15.30 0.14 -1.02
C PRO A 42 -15.79 -0.27 0.38
N GLN A 43 -15.52 -1.51 0.81
CA GLN A 43 -15.87 -2.02 2.13
C GLN A 43 -14.84 -1.64 3.19
N LEU A 44 -13.62 -1.28 2.76
CA LEU A 44 -12.59 -0.73 3.63
C LEU A 44 -12.94 0.74 3.92
N ASP A 45 -13.78 0.95 4.93
CA ASP A 45 -14.15 2.29 5.38
C ASP A 45 -12.98 2.97 6.10
N LEU A 46 -12.23 3.79 5.36
CA LEU A 46 -11.05 4.51 5.86
C LEU A 46 -11.39 5.93 6.35
N ARG A 47 -12.67 6.27 6.50
CA ARG A 47 -13.07 7.61 6.98
C ARG A 47 -12.56 7.84 8.39
N GLY A 48 -11.88 8.96 8.60
CA GLY A 48 -11.32 9.34 9.89
C GLY A 48 -9.98 8.66 10.23
N CYS A 49 -9.45 7.79 9.36
CA CYS A 49 -8.10 7.27 9.54
C CYS A 49 -7.04 8.37 9.39
N PRO A 50 -5.89 8.25 10.08
CA PRO A 50 -4.72 9.10 9.83
C PRO A 50 -4.22 8.97 8.38
N PRO A 51 -3.32 9.86 7.93
CA PRO A 51 -2.66 9.73 6.62
C PRO A 51 -2.10 8.32 6.37
N ILE A 52 -2.43 7.75 5.22
CA ILE A 52 -2.16 6.35 4.84
C ILE A 52 -1.27 6.35 3.60
N ARG A 53 -0.31 5.43 3.57
CA ARG A 53 0.37 4.99 2.34
C ARG A 53 -0.15 3.62 1.90
N PHE A 54 -0.44 3.49 0.62
CA PHE A 54 -0.79 2.22 -0.03
C PHE A 54 0.43 1.68 -0.80
#